data_AF-A0A8H3X5I0-F1
#
_entry.id   AF-A0A8H3X5I0-F1
#
_cell.length_a   1.000
_cell.length_b   1.000
_cell.length_c   1.000
_cell.angle_alpha   90.00
_cell.angle_beta   90.00
_cell.angle_gamma   90.00
#
_symmetry.space_group_name_H-M   'P 1'
#
loop_
_entity.id
_entity.type
_entity.pdbx_description
1 polymer ?
#
loop_
_entity_poly.entity_id
_entity_poly.type
_entity_poly.pdbx_seq_one_letter_code
_entity_poly.pdbx_strand_id
1 'polypeptide(L)'
;MSKYFKHKTISVNINRVTSKPNKVSLEELGIDTDRTVTTPVNNETPNFSLLNSPSSSTKLRTENAELELRRMENELKQLIDVQLVVFQKRNKIHGQLVELWKTMKTLETDQANALTNEDYIQADKLTLDIQELNSKIKTFCGVLPGIEQTLNELREKQVKYLKSQAEISKALEKELVKKKKEGEETFKQYASDMENLRNIETKKINEMRKEIDKENSEVVFGLDIWNKGVTDLNERIEERVRDEKLERESLSKKRENVQTQIAELLQRLEKLRAEEESYTRQIADIDLQIENITNEFHVERDENSREKNELDRRRQEIDNKTRHIEEMETHLHQKLENYRKRQEKSQEQLESLEQRTSEIKLMAKAYREEAIEVEKLIEHLKDRSQRDNDCEKEIFDIRLQMEESDTEVKRLTSKVMHDQQTYSTIKQDISTIDTQIPALEEQKKLAVAGRDFKSAGRLANRIKDLQSTRDERAKFLETKRASLERDQEGLKASRKILEENTAKFAVAVKKIGSELGEELQESLLQLRSRYDVATQQKLNTLRSLLQNEIEGMECRINHVRMRYGITTEENP
;
A
#
# COMPACT_ATOMS: atom_id res chain seq x y z
N MET A 1 -53.30 26.35 29.66
CA MET A 1 -54.54 25.78 29.08
C MET A 1 -54.45 24.27 29.27
N SER A 2 -54.94 23.73 30.39
CA SER A 2 -56.35 23.37 30.59
C SER A 2 -56.78 22.39 29.47
N LYS A 3 -56.69 21.07 29.70
CA LYS A 3 -57.73 20.21 30.32
C LYS A 3 -58.60 19.56 29.20
N TYR A 4 -59.10 18.33 29.22
CA TYR A 4 -59.40 17.29 30.23
C TYR A 4 -59.54 15.94 29.45
N PHE A 5 -58.99 14.81 29.92
CA PHE A 5 -59.68 13.64 30.54
C PHE A 5 -60.83 13.01 29.71
N LYS A 6 -61.04 11.69 29.67
CA LYS A 6 -61.16 10.78 30.82
C LYS A 6 -61.12 9.29 30.38
N HIS A 7 -60.38 8.52 31.18
CA HIS A 7 -60.52 7.08 31.51
C HIS A 7 -61.97 6.58 31.69
N LYS A 8 -62.23 5.27 31.49
CA LYS A 8 -62.27 4.18 32.53
C LYS A 8 -62.97 2.92 31.94
N THR A 9 -62.34 1.76 31.71
CA THR A 9 -61.94 0.62 32.60
C THR A 9 -63.10 -0.29 33.12
N ILE A 10 -62.80 -1.61 33.15
CA ILE A 10 -63.34 -2.73 33.99
C ILE A 10 -64.52 -3.49 33.33
N SER A 11 -64.64 -4.84 33.25
CA SER A 11 -64.21 -5.98 34.10
C SER A 11 -64.35 -7.32 33.33
N VAL A 12 -63.40 -8.26 33.43
CA VAL A 12 -63.42 -9.51 34.28
C VAL A 12 -64.31 -10.65 33.74
N ASN A 13 -63.72 -11.79 33.34
CA ASN A 13 -63.73 -12.98 34.22
C ASN A 13 -62.77 -14.10 33.78
N ILE A 14 -62.08 -14.63 34.79
CA ILE A 14 -61.22 -15.83 34.81
C ILE A 14 -61.93 -16.86 35.69
N ASN A 15 -61.63 -18.15 35.48
CA ASN A 15 -61.93 -19.36 36.29
C ASN A 15 -63.00 -20.27 35.64
N ARG A 16 -62.95 -21.61 35.67
CA ARG A 16 -62.12 -22.61 36.37
C ARG A 16 -62.43 -23.97 35.69
N VAL A 17 -61.45 -24.84 35.43
CA VAL A 17 -61.11 -26.07 36.18
C VAL A 17 -62.24 -27.10 36.34
N THR A 18 -62.01 -28.32 35.82
CA THR A 18 -62.01 -29.66 36.49
C THR A 18 -61.93 -30.72 35.35
N SER A 19 -61.24 -31.86 35.41
CA SER A 19 -60.97 -32.79 36.51
C SER A 19 -59.72 -33.66 36.22
N LYS A 20 -59.06 -34.11 37.30
CA LYS A 20 -58.02 -35.17 37.31
C LYS A 20 -58.65 -36.59 37.20
N PRO A 21 -57.95 -37.69 37.55
CA PRO A 21 -57.23 -38.61 36.65
C PRO A 21 -57.82 -40.04 36.73
N ASN A 22 -57.37 -40.98 35.88
CA ASN A 22 -57.31 -42.37 36.34
C ASN A 22 -56.23 -43.17 35.61
N LYS A 23 -55.41 -43.82 36.43
CA LYS A 23 -54.41 -44.82 36.07
C LYS A 23 -55.14 -46.08 35.62
N VAL A 24 -54.70 -46.68 34.52
CA VAL A 24 -54.79 -48.13 34.32
C VAL A 24 -53.48 -48.59 33.68
N SER A 25 -52.84 -49.54 34.34
CA SER A 25 -51.56 -50.15 33.96
C SER A 25 -51.67 -50.95 32.67
N LEU A 26 -50.59 -50.91 31.89
CA LEU A 26 -50.33 -51.70 30.67
C LEU A 26 -49.90 -53.14 31.04
N GLU A 27 -50.74 -53.83 31.80
CA GLU A 27 -50.52 -55.21 32.23
C GLU A 27 -51.77 -56.05 31.95
N GLU A 28 -52.24 -55.98 30.71
CA GLU A 28 -53.23 -56.91 30.17
C GLU A 28 -53.21 -56.73 28.66
N LEU A 29 -52.45 -57.57 27.98
CA LEU A 29 -52.65 -58.10 26.63
C LEU A 29 -51.38 -58.89 26.30
N GLY A 30 -51.31 -60.10 26.87
CA GLY A 30 -50.22 -61.04 26.66
C GLY A 30 -50.06 -61.35 25.17
N ILE A 31 -48.87 -61.03 24.66
CA ILE A 31 -48.31 -61.63 23.46
C ILE A 31 -46.87 -62.02 23.83
N ASP A 32 -46.65 -63.33 23.90
CA ASP A 32 -45.37 -63.98 24.15
C ASP A 32 -44.28 -63.42 23.23
N THR A 33 -43.24 -62.87 23.86
CA THR A 33 -41.97 -62.57 23.23
C THR A 33 -41.08 -63.80 23.29
N ASP A 34 -41.05 -64.58 22.21
CA ASP A 34 -39.93 -65.49 21.96
C ASP A 34 -39.68 -65.61 20.45
N ARG A 35 -38.76 -64.78 19.96
CA ARG A 35 -37.80 -65.13 18.90
C ARG A 35 -36.77 -64.03 18.71
N THR A 36 -35.59 -64.28 19.27
CA THR A 36 -34.31 -63.72 18.88
C THR A 36 -34.05 -63.97 17.38
N VAL A 37 -33.91 -62.89 16.61
CA VAL A 37 -33.03 -62.86 15.42
C VAL A 37 -32.27 -61.53 15.42
N THR A 38 -30.98 -61.67 15.65
CA THR A 38 -29.91 -60.70 15.45
C THR A 38 -29.82 -60.22 14.01
N THR A 39 -29.90 -58.91 13.79
CA THR A 39 -29.18 -58.20 12.71
C THR A 39 -29.06 -56.70 13.06
N PRO A 40 -27.86 -56.14 13.19
CA PRO A 40 -27.67 -54.70 13.27
C PRO A 40 -27.63 -54.15 11.84
N VAL A 41 -28.64 -53.38 11.44
CA VAL A 41 -28.55 -52.58 10.21
C VAL A 41 -27.87 -51.27 10.57
N ASN A 42 -26.61 -51.16 10.14
CA ASN A 42 -25.78 -49.97 10.18
C ASN A 42 -26.52 -48.76 9.59
N ASN A 43 -26.94 -47.84 10.45
CA ASN A 43 -27.17 -46.45 10.08
C ASN A 43 -25.80 -45.76 9.97
N GLU A 44 -25.10 -45.99 8.86
CA GLU A 44 -23.99 -45.14 8.44
C GLU A 44 -24.57 -43.86 7.82
N THR A 45 -24.97 -42.91 8.68
CA THR A 45 -24.91 -41.50 8.29
C THR A 45 -23.43 -41.15 8.09
N PRO A 46 -22.98 -40.71 6.90
CA PRO A 46 -21.65 -40.16 6.77
C PRO A 46 -21.62 -38.86 7.59
N ASN A 47 -20.96 -38.93 8.76
CA ASN A 47 -20.54 -37.76 9.51
C ASN A 47 -19.54 -36.98 8.63
N PHE A 48 -20.06 -36.09 7.79
CA PHE A 48 -19.27 -35.05 7.15
C PHE A 48 -18.84 -34.08 8.25
N SER A 49 -17.73 -34.43 8.88
CA SER A 49 -17.08 -33.64 9.90
C SER A 49 -16.81 -32.24 9.36
N LEU A 50 -17.49 -31.30 10.00
CA LEU A 50 -17.32 -29.86 9.91
C LEU A 50 -15.84 -29.46 9.87
N LEU A 51 -15.51 -28.67 8.87
CA LEU A 51 -14.75 -27.42 8.96
C LEU A 51 -13.65 -27.39 10.03
N ASN A 52 -12.40 -27.54 9.61
CA ASN A 52 -11.35 -26.71 10.16
C ASN A 52 -11.07 -25.57 9.17
N SER A 53 -11.53 -24.39 9.58
CA SER A 53 -11.08 -23.06 9.17
C SER A 53 -9.56 -23.04 8.89
N PRO A 54 -9.05 -22.12 8.04
CA PRO A 54 -7.60 -21.93 7.91
C PRO A 54 -6.98 -21.77 9.30
N SER A 55 -5.86 -22.46 9.53
CA SER A 55 -5.18 -22.48 10.83
C SER A 55 -5.10 -21.05 11.41
N SER A 56 -5.57 -20.83 12.63
CA SER A 56 -5.56 -19.50 13.27
C SER A 56 -4.17 -18.84 13.23
N SER A 57 -3.11 -19.63 13.14
CA SER A 57 -1.73 -19.21 12.94
C SER A 57 -1.43 -18.52 11.61
N THR A 58 -1.96 -18.97 10.46
CA THR A 58 -1.66 -18.35 9.16
C THR A 58 -2.37 -17.01 9.02
N LYS A 59 -3.60 -16.91 9.53
CA LYS A 59 -4.35 -15.65 9.59
C LYS A 59 -3.63 -14.59 10.43
N LEU A 60 -3.15 -14.98 11.62
CA LEU A 60 -2.40 -14.08 12.50
C LEU A 60 -1.08 -13.59 11.85
N ARG A 61 -0.39 -14.46 11.11
CA ARG A 61 0.84 -14.11 10.39
C ARG A 61 0.60 -13.11 9.26
N THR A 62 -0.45 -13.29 8.47
CA THR A 62 -0.79 -12.35 7.39
C THR A 62 -1.16 -10.97 7.94
N GLU A 63 -1.96 -10.93 9.01
CA GLU A 63 -2.38 -9.67 9.64
C GLU A 63 -1.19 -8.92 10.26
N ASN A 64 -0.28 -9.65 10.93
CA ASN A 64 0.94 -9.06 11.48
C ASN A 64 1.86 -8.49 10.39
N ALA A 65 2.06 -9.21 9.28
CA ALA A 65 2.89 -8.74 8.17
C ALA A 65 2.28 -7.50 7.48
N GLU A 66 0.95 -7.42 7.36
CA GLU A 66 0.27 -6.23 6.85
C GLU A 66 0.41 -5.01 7.78
N LEU A 67 0.27 -5.22 9.09
CA LEU A 67 0.49 -4.16 10.08
C LEU A 67 1.93 -3.66 10.05
N GLU A 68 2.90 -4.58 9.94
CA GLU A 68 4.31 -4.22 9.84
C GLU A 68 4.61 -3.44 8.56
N LEU A 69 4.05 -3.85 7.41
CA LEU A 69 4.20 -3.12 6.16
C LEU A 69 3.67 -1.69 6.28
N ARG A 70 2.48 -1.50 6.84
CA ARG A 70 1.89 -0.17 7.08
C ARG A 70 2.72 0.68 8.05
N ARG A 71 3.28 0.07 9.09
CA ARG A 71 4.19 0.75 10.02
C ARG A 71 5.40 1.28 9.25
N MET A 72 6.02 0.45 8.42
CA MET A 72 7.20 0.83 7.62
C MET A 72 6.86 1.92 6.59
N GLU A 73 5.70 1.87 5.96
CA GLU A 73 5.20 2.94 5.06
C GLU A 73 5.06 4.29 5.78
N ASN A 74 4.54 4.28 7.01
CA ASN A 74 4.42 5.50 7.82
C ASN A 74 5.79 6.04 8.26
N GLU A 75 6.71 5.16 8.66
CA GLU A 75 8.07 5.55 9.05
C GLU A 75 8.84 6.13 7.85
N LEU A 76 8.71 5.52 6.66
CA LEU A 76 9.28 6.04 5.43
C LEU A 76 8.73 7.44 5.10
N LYS A 77 7.42 7.65 5.28
CA LYS A 77 6.81 8.97 5.07
C LYS A 77 7.37 10.02 6.02
N GLN A 78 7.49 9.70 7.31
CA GLN A 78 8.11 10.60 8.29
C GLN A 78 9.58 10.91 7.95
N LEU A 79 10.33 9.91 7.47
CA LEU A 79 11.70 10.09 7.02
C LEU A 79 11.78 11.09 5.87
N ILE A 80 10.88 10.99 4.88
CA ILE A 80 10.80 11.92 3.75
C ILE A 80 10.49 13.35 4.23
N ASP A 81 9.58 13.51 5.19
CA ASP A 81 9.26 14.83 5.76
C ASP A 81 10.48 15.46 6.45
N VAL A 82 11.24 14.67 7.23
CA VAL A 82 12.50 15.14 7.84
C VAL A 82 13.53 15.49 6.77
N GLN A 83 13.66 14.67 5.72
CA GLN A 83 14.59 14.90 4.63
C GLN A 83 14.28 16.21 3.89
N LEU A 84 13.00 16.51 3.66
CA LEU A 84 12.54 17.75 3.05
C LEU A 84 13.00 18.99 3.85
N VAL A 85 12.91 18.95 5.18
CA VAL A 85 13.38 20.07 6.03
C VAL A 85 14.89 20.28 5.88
N VAL A 86 15.66 19.18 5.80
CA VAL A 86 17.11 19.26 5.60
C VAL A 86 17.46 19.80 4.21
N PHE A 87 16.72 19.40 3.16
CA PHE A 87 16.84 19.98 1.82
C PHE A 87 16.55 21.47 1.78
N GLN A 88 15.46 21.91 2.40
CA GLN A 88 15.11 23.33 2.48
C GLN A 88 16.21 24.14 3.18
N LYS A 89 16.79 23.60 4.26
CA LYS A 89 17.93 24.24 4.94
C LYS A 89 19.15 24.34 4.03
N ARG A 90 19.51 23.27 3.31
CA ARG A 90 20.59 23.28 2.31
C ARG A 90 20.38 24.37 1.27
N ASN A 91 19.20 24.37 0.64
CA ASN A 91 18.89 25.26 -0.47
C ASN A 91 18.88 26.72 -0.01
N LYS A 92 18.36 26.99 1.20
CA LYS A 92 18.43 28.31 1.83
C LYS A 92 19.88 28.79 2.02
N ILE A 93 20.77 27.93 2.50
CA ILE A 93 22.19 28.28 2.68
C ILE A 93 22.86 28.58 1.34
N HIS A 94 22.60 27.79 0.29
CA HIS A 94 23.09 28.09 -1.06
C HIS A 94 22.57 29.43 -1.58
N GLY A 95 21.28 29.72 -1.41
CA GLY A 95 20.69 31.01 -1.78
C GLY A 95 21.33 32.19 -1.01
N GLN A 96 21.59 32.02 0.29
CA GLN A 96 22.31 33.03 1.08
C GLN A 96 23.76 33.22 0.61
N LEU A 97 24.45 32.13 0.26
CA LEU A 97 25.81 32.21 -0.28
C LEU A 97 25.87 32.95 -1.62
N VAL A 98 24.89 32.75 -2.51
CA VAL A 98 24.75 33.50 -3.77
C VAL A 98 24.71 35.00 -3.52
N GLU A 99 23.85 35.46 -2.61
CA GLU A 99 23.74 36.89 -2.26
C GLU A 99 25.00 37.43 -1.59
N LEU A 100 25.61 36.66 -0.66
CA LEU A 100 26.86 37.05 -0.02
C LEU A 100 27.99 37.22 -1.05
N TRP A 101 28.16 36.27 -1.99
CA TRP A 101 29.17 36.39 -3.05
C TRP A 101 28.90 37.57 -3.99
N LYS A 102 27.63 37.87 -4.28
CA LYS A 102 27.26 39.06 -5.06
C LYS A 102 27.70 40.33 -4.35
N THR A 103 27.38 40.47 -3.06
CA THR A 103 27.79 41.64 -2.26
C THR A 103 29.30 41.73 -2.08
N MET A 104 30.00 40.59 -2.00
CA MET A 104 31.45 40.56 -1.91
C MET A 104 32.09 41.18 -3.14
N LYS A 105 31.64 40.78 -4.34
CA LYS A 105 32.16 41.32 -5.60
C LYS A 105 31.90 42.81 -5.79
N THR A 106 30.75 43.31 -5.35
CA THR A 106 30.46 44.75 -5.40
C THR A 106 31.39 45.51 -4.46
N LEU A 107 31.59 45.02 -3.23
CA LEU A 107 32.52 45.65 -2.29
C LEU A 107 33.97 45.60 -2.76
N GLU A 108 34.42 44.50 -3.37
CA GLU A 108 35.75 44.38 -3.98
C GLU A 108 35.95 45.41 -5.12
N THR A 109 34.91 45.63 -5.93
CA THR A 109 34.92 46.64 -6.99
C THR A 109 34.96 48.06 -6.41
N ASP A 110 34.15 48.33 -5.39
CA ASP A 110 34.12 49.63 -4.70
C ASP A 110 35.45 49.92 -3.99
N GLN A 111 36.08 48.89 -3.42
CA GLN A 111 37.40 49.01 -2.79
C GLN A 111 38.48 49.35 -3.84
N ALA A 112 38.47 48.68 -5.00
CA ALA A 112 39.39 49.00 -6.10
C ALA A 112 39.20 50.43 -6.63
N ASN A 113 37.95 50.89 -6.71
CA ASN A 113 37.63 52.27 -7.10
C ASN A 113 38.11 53.28 -6.05
N ALA A 114 37.90 53.01 -4.76
CA ALA A 114 38.39 53.87 -3.68
C ALA A 114 39.92 53.98 -3.67
N LEU A 115 40.63 52.87 -3.90
CA LEU A 115 42.09 52.86 -4.04
C LEU A 115 42.56 53.68 -5.25
N THR A 116 41.84 53.60 -6.37
CA THR A 116 42.15 54.38 -7.59
C THR A 116 41.92 55.88 -7.38
N ASN A 117 40.94 56.23 -6.54
CA ASN A 117 40.62 57.62 -6.18
C ASN A 117 41.42 58.15 -4.98
N GLU A 118 42.40 57.38 -4.48
CA GLU A 118 43.20 57.71 -3.29
C GLU A 118 42.37 57.93 -1.99
N ASP A 119 41.14 57.41 -1.94
CA ASP A 119 40.29 57.43 -0.74
C ASP A 119 40.61 56.23 0.16
N TYR A 120 41.74 56.33 0.86
CA TYR A 120 42.25 55.27 1.71
C TYR A 120 41.38 55.00 2.95
N ILE A 121 40.62 55.99 3.42
CA ILE A 121 39.72 55.81 4.57
C ILE A 121 38.54 54.93 4.18
N GLN A 122 37.93 55.19 3.02
CA GLN A 122 36.86 54.35 2.51
C GLN A 122 37.38 52.95 2.13
N ALA A 123 38.58 52.83 1.55
CA ALA A 123 39.18 51.54 1.24
C ALA A 123 39.43 50.67 2.49
N ASP A 124 39.87 51.27 3.61
CA ASP A 124 40.07 50.56 4.88
C ASP A 124 38.73 50.07 5.46
N LYS A 125 37.70 50.93 5.46
CA LYS A 125 36.34 50.54 5.86
C LYS A 125 35.82 49.37 5.04
N LEU A 126 35.93 49.44 3.71
CA LEU A 126 35.50 48.36 2.81
C LEU A 126 36.29 47.07 3.05
N THR A 127 37.57 47.17 3.43
CA THR A 127 38.39 46.00 3.80
C THR A 127 37.81 45.26 5.01
N LEU A 128 37.40 45.99 6.04
CA LEU A 128 36.76 45.41 7.23
C LEU A 128 35.41 44.75 6.87
N ASP A 129 34.60 45.41 6.04
CA ASP A 129 33.32 44.88 5.57
C ASP A 129 33.51 43.58 4.76
N ILE A 130 34.50 43.53 3.86
CA ILE A 130 34.88 42.33 3.09
C ILE A 130 35.36 41.20 4.02
N GLN A 131 36.12 41.51 5.07
CA GLN A 131 36.57 40.51 6.04
C GLN A 131 35.40 39.92 6.85
N GLU A 132 34.47 40.77 7.31
CA GLU A 132 33.27 40.32 8.00
C GLU A 132 32.44 39.40 7.09
N LEU A 133 32.25 39.79 5.83
CA LEU A 133 31.50 39.00 4.85
C LEU A 133 32.17 37.65 4.56
N ASN A 134 33.49 37.62 4.39
CA ASN A 134 34.28 36.39 4.24
C ASN A 134 34.12 35.46 5.44
N SER A 135 34.08 35.99 6.66
CA SER A 135 33.86 35.19 7.87
C SER A 135 32.49 34.51 7.83
N LYS A 136 31.44 35.22 7.42
CA LYS A 136 30.08 34.68 7.25
C LYS A 136 30.02 33.61 6.16
N ILE A 137 30.64 33.87 5.00
CA ILE A 137 30.75 32.88 3.91
C ILE A 137 31.44 31.61 4.42
N LYS A 138 32.56 31.74 5.14
CA LYS A 138 33.28 30.61 5.72
C LYS A 138 32.42 29.81 6.70
N THR A 139 31.63 30.46 7.54
CA THR A 139 30.69 29.78 8.44
C THR A 139 29.65 28.97 7.67
N PHE A 140 29.02 29.54 6.64
CA PHE A 140 28.03 28.83 5.83
C PHE A 140 28.65 27.66 5.05
N CYS A 141 29.82 27.86 4.44
CA CYS A 141 30.56 26.78 3.76
C CYS A 141 30.95 25.66 4.75
N GLY A 142 31.28 25.98 6.00
CA GLY A 142 31.58 24.98 7.03
C GLY A 142 30.36 24.16 7.49
N VAL A 143 29.15 24.70 7.38
CA VAL A 143 27.90 24.00 7.77
C VAL A 143 27.41 23.05 6.68
N LEU A 144 27.64 23.36 5.39
CA LEU A 144 27.15 22.57 4.26
C LEU A 144 27.58 21.08 4.30
N PRO A 145 28.85 20.72 4.57
CA PRO A 145 29.26 19.31 4.66
C PRO A 145 28.47 18.51 5.69
N GLY A 146 28.15 19.09 6.84
CA GLY A 146 27.36 18.43 7.89
C GLY A 146 25.90 18.21 7.46
N ILE A 147 25.35 19.12 6.66
CA ILE A 147 24.01 18.95 6.06
C ILE A 147 24.02 17.83 5.02
N GLU A 148 25.02 17.78 4.14
CA GLU A 148 25.14 16.72 3.14
C GLU A 148 25.39 15.35 3.77
N GLN A 149 26.18 15.27 4.85
CA GLN A 149 26.32 14.05 5.62
C GLN A 149 24.97 13.60 6.20
N THR A 150 24.21 14.51 6.80
CA THR A 150 22.87 14.21 7.34
C THR A 150 21.94 13.72 6.22
N LEU A 151 21.96 14.34 5.05
CA LEU A 151 21.18 13.90 3.89
C LEU A 151 21.59 12.50 3.42
N ASN A 152 22.90 12.21 3.35
CA ASN A 152 23.39 10.88 3.02
C ASN A 152 22.90 9.81 4.00
N GLU A 153 22.96 10.07 5.30
CA GLU A 153 22.45 9.16 6.33
C GLU A 153 20.93 8.93 6.19
N LEU A 154 20.17 9.97 5.86
CA LEU A 154 18.72 9.87 5.61
C LEU A 154 18.42 9.08 4.32
N ARG A 155 19.15 9.32 3.23
CA ARG A 155 19.02 8.56 1.97
C ARG A 155 19.36 7.07 2.19
N GLU A 156 20.39 6.75 2.96
CA GLU A 156 20.73 5.37 3.31
C GLU A 156 19.66 4.69 4.18
N LYS A 157 19.06 5.43 5.13
CA LYS A 157 17.89 4.94 5.88
C LYS A 157 16.69 4.68 4.96
N GLN A 158 16.44 5.56 3.99
CA GLN A 158 15.36 5.41 3.01
C GLN A 158 15.51 4.11 2.20
N VAL A 159 16.73 3.81 1.73
CA VAL A 159 17.04 2.54 1.06
C VAL A 159 16.75 1.35 1.97
N LYS A 160 17.17 1.40 3.24
CA LYS A 160 16.89 0.32 4.21
C LYS A 160 15.40 0.07 4.36
N TYR A 161 14.60 1.14 4.51
CA TYR A 161 13.15 1.05 4.58
C TYR A 161 12.54 0.40 3.32
N LEU A 162 12.92 0.86 2.13
CA LEU A 162 12.43 0.30 0.86
C LEU A 162 12.80 -1.19 0.70
N LYS A 163 14.04 -1.58 1.07
CA LYS A 163 14.47 -2.99 1.07
C LYS A 163 13.64 -3.84 2.03
N SER A 164 13.45 -3.39 3.26
CA SER A 164 12.63 -4.09 4.25
C SER A 164 11.16 -4.18 3.81
N GLN A 165 10.59 -3.13 3.21
CA GLN A 165 9.24 -3.18 2.65
C GLN A 165 9.12 -4.19 1.50
N ALA A 166 10.12 -4.27 0.63
CA ALA A 166 10.16 -5.27 -0.44
C ALA A 166 10.24 -6.70 0.12
N GLU A 167 11.04 -6.92 1.18
CA GLU A 167 11.18 -8.22 1.84
C GLU A 167 9.89 -8.64 2.56
N ILE A 168 9.28 -7.75 3.34
CA ILE A 168 8.00 -8.01 4.02
C ILE A 168 6.90 -8.26 3.00
N SER A 169 6.81 -7.45 1.95
CA SER A 169 5.82 -7.64 0.87
C SER A 169 6.00 -8.99 0.18
N LYS A 170 7.25 -9.42 -0.08
CA LYS A 170 7.53 -10.74 -0.67
C LYS A 170 7.21 -11.90 0.29
N ALA A 171 7.41 -11.72 1.59
CA ALA A 171 7.00 -12.70 2.60
C ALA A 171 5.47 -12.80 2.67
N LEU A 172 4.78 -11.67 2.66
CA LEU A 172 3.33 -11.58 2.64
C LEU A 172 2.75 -12.23 1.36
N GLU A 173 3.34 -11.96 0.18
CA GLU A 173 2.97 -12.61 -1.08
C GLU A 173 2.99 -14.14 -0.93
N LYS A 174 4.07 -14.71 -0.37
CA LYS A 174 4.20 -16.15 -0.17
C LYS A 174 3.12 -16.71 0.75
N GLU A 175 2.83 -16.04 1.86
CA GLU A 175 1.78 -16.47 2.80
C GLU A 175 0.38 -16.35 2.18
N LEU A 176 0.11 -15.31 1.38
CA LEU A 176 -1.16 -15.16 0.65
C LEU A 176 -1.33 -16.23 -0.43
N VAL A 177 -0.29 -16.54 -1.20
CA VAL A 177 -0.30 -17.65 -2.17
C VAL A 177 -0.57 -18.99 -1.49
N LYS A 178 0.09 -19.22 -0.34
CA LYS A 178 -0.14 -20.44 0.46
C LYS A 178 -1.60 -20.52 0.91
N LYS A 179 -2.15 -19.44 1.46
CA LYS A 179 -3.55 -19.35 1.89
C LYS A 179 -4.53 -19.55 0.73
N LYS A 180 -4.23 -19.01 -0.47
CA LYS A 180 -5.02 -19.24 -1.69
C LYS A 180 -5.04 -20.73 -2.04
N LYS A 181 -3.88 -21.37 -2.06
CA LYS A 181 -3.76 -22.80 -2.39
C LYS A 181 -4.50 -23.69 -1.39
N GLU A 182 -4.37 -23.41 -0.09
CA GLU A 182 -5.15 -24.09 0.96
C GLU A 182 -6.67 -23.90 0.75
N GLY A 183 -7.10 -22.69 0.37
CA GLY A 183 -8.48 -22.39 0.01
C GLY A 183 -8.96 -23.15 -1.24
N GLU A 184 -8.15 -23.25 -2.29
CA GLU A 184 -8.46 -24.00 -3.51
C GLU A 184 -8.54 -25.51 -3.25
N GLU A 185 -7.65 -26.06 -2.42
CA GLU A 185 -7.65 -27.48 -2.04
C GLU A 185 -8.88 -27.83 -1.21
N THR A 186 -9.20 -27.01 -0.20
CA THR A 186 -10.43 -27.18 0.60
C THR A 186 -11.68 -27.04 -0.26
N PHE A 187 -11.69 -26.13 -1.23
CA PHE A 187 -12.79 -25.97 -2.18
C PHE A 187 -12.96 -27.19 -3.10
N LYS A 188 -11.86 -27.75 -3.63
CA LYS A 188 -11.90 -28.97 -4.44
C LYS A 188 -12.44 -30.16 -3.66
N GLN A 189 -12.00 -30.33 -2.41
CA GLN A 189 -12.51 -31.37 -1.54
C GLN A 189 -14.01 -31.19 -1.29
N TYR A 190 -14.43 -29.97 -0.97
CA TYR A 190 -15.83 -29.64 -0.70
C TYR A 190 -16.73 -29.87 -1.93
N ALA A 191 -16.26 -29.55 -3.14
CA ALA A 191 -16.97 -29.81 -4.38
C ALA A 191 -17.13 -31.32 -4.67
N SER A 192 -16.08 -32.10 -4.43
CA SER A 192 -16.12 -33.57 -4.55
C SER A 192 -17.12 -34.20 -3.58
N ASP A 193 -17.05 -33.82 -2.31
CA ASP A 193 -17.97 -34.28 -1.26
C ASP A 193 -19.42 -33.95 -1.61
N MET A 194 -19.66 -32.78 -2.21
CA MET A 194 -20.97 -32.34 -2.62
C MET A 194 -21.55 -33.15 -3.80
N GLU A 195 -20.74 -33.40 -4.82
CA GLU A 195 -21.15 -34.22 -5.95
C GLU A 195 -21.48 -35.65 -5.50
N ASN A 196 -20.72 -36.18 -4.54
CA ASN A 196 -21.02 -37.47 -3.91
C ASN A 196 -22.37 -37.45 -3.18
N LEU A 197 -22.64 -36.43 -2.36
CA LEU A 197 -23.90 -36.29 -1.64
C LEU A 197 -25.09 -36.21 -2.60
N ARG A 198 -24.98 -35.37 -3.64
CA ARG A 198 -26.00 -35.24 -4.69
C ARG A 198 -26.28 -36.59 -5.35
N ASN A 199 -25.24 -37.33 -5.71
CA ASN A 199 -25.37 -38.62 -6.37
C ASN A 199 -26.04 -39.67 -5.46
N ILE A 200 -25.70 -39.71 -4.17
CA ILE A 200 -26.32 -40.62 -3.20
C ILE A 200 -27.79 -40.27 -2.98
N GLU A 201 -28.11 -39.02 -2.67
CA GLU A 201 -29.49 -38.60 -2.38
C GLU A 201 -30.39 -38.72 -3.63
N THR A 202 -29.88 -38.39 -4.83
CA THR A 202 -30.62 -38.54 -6.10
C THR A 202 -30.89 -40.01 -6.45
N LYS A 203 -29.91 -40.91 -6.23
CA LYS A 203 -30.13 -42.36 -6.43
C LYS A 203 -31.24 -42.88 -5.53
N LYS A 204 -31.20 -42.51 -4.24
CA LYS A 204 -32.23 -42.89 -3.26
C LYS A 204 -33.63 -42.40 -3.68
N ILE A 205 -33.75 -41.14 -4.11
CA ILE A 205 -35.02 -40.58 -4.61
C ILE A 205 -35.53 -41.34 -5.84
N ASN A 206 -34.64 -41.65 -6.80
CA ASN A 206 -35.02 -42.39 -8.01
C ASN A 206 -35.41 -43.85 -7.74
N GLU A 207 -34.78 -44.51 -6.77
CA GLU A 207 -35.16 -45.87 -6.36
C GLU A 207 -36.56 -45.89 -5.74
N MET A 208 -36.86 -44.95 -4.83
CA MET A 208 -38.19 -44.83 -4.24
C MET A 208 -39.27 -44.47 -5.29
N ARG A 209 -38.93 -43.64 -6.29
CA ARG A 209 -39.85 -43.35 -7.40
C ARG A 209 -40.21 -44.59 -8.21
N LYS A 210 -39.21 -45.42 -8.56
CA LYS A 210 -39.46 -46.68 -9.29
C LYS A 210 -40.36 -47.63 -8.51
N GLU A 211 -40.21 -47.67 -7.18
CA GLU A 211 -41.07 -48.46 -6.30
C GLU A 211 -42.51 -47.92 -6.30
N ILE A 212 -42.68 -46.60 -6.16
CA ILE A 212 -44.00 -45.95 -6.26
C ILE A 212 -44.64 -46.15 -7.63
N ASP A 213 -43.90 -46.01 -8.74
CA ASP A 213 -44.43 -46.20 -10.09
C ASP A 213 -44.93 -47.62 -10.32
N LYS A 214 -44.25 -48.60 -9.73
CA LYS A 214 -44.68 -50.00 -9.74
C LYS A 214 -45.97 -50.20 -8.94
N GLU A 215 -46.01 -49.71 -7.70
CA GLU A 215 -47.20 -49.78 -6.83
C GLU A 215 -48.40 -49.05 -7.47
N ASN A 216 -48.17 -47.88 -8.09
CA ASN A 216 -49.19 -47.12 -8.83
C ASN A 216 -49.72 -47.90 -10.03
N SER A 217 -48.84 -48.52 -10.81
CA SER A 217 -49.25 -49.33 -11.96
C SER A 217 -50.12 -50.52 -11.53
N GLU A 218 -49.81 -51.14 -10.40
CA GLU A 218 -50.61 -52.22 -9.80
C GLU A 218 -51.99 -51.72 -9.33
N VAL A 219 -52.06 -50.54 -8.70
CA VAL A 219 -53.33 -49.93 -8.26
C VAL A 219 -54.19 -49.49 -9.45
N VAL A 220 -53.59 -48.88 -10.48
CA VAL A 220 -54.31 -48.47 -11.72
C VAL A 220 -54.86 -49.70 -12.44
N PHE A 221 -54.07 -50.76 -12.55
CA PHE A 221 -54.51 -52.02 -13.13
C PHE A 221 -55.63 -52.66 -12.29
N GLY A 222 -55.51 -52.65 -10.97
CA GLY A 222 -56.56 -53.13 -10.05
C GLY A 222 -57.86 -52.34 -10.18
N LEU A 223 -57.79 -51.02 -10.30
CA LEU A 223 -58.96 -50.16 -10.54
C LEU A 223 -59.63 -50.44 -11.89
N ASP A 224 -58.87 -50.70 -12.95
CA ASP A 224 -59.43 -51.03 -14.27
C ASP A 224 -60.15 -52.39 -14.26
N ILE A 225 -59.59 -53.40 -13.59
CA ILE A 225 -60.26 -54.70 -13.38
C ILE A 225 -61.53 -54.53 -12.55
N TRP A 226 -61.45 -53.81 -11.44
CA TRP A 226 -62.60 -53.56 -10.58
C TRP A 226 -63.73 -52.83 -11.33
N ASN A 227 -63.41 -51.79 -12.11
CA ASN A 227 -64.41 -51.07 -12.91
C ASN A 227 -65.10 -51.98 -13.93
N LYS A 228 -64.35 -52.89 -14.59
CA LYS A 228 -64.93 -53.91 -15.47
C LYS A 228 -65.84 -54.86 -14.70
N GLY A 229 -65.40 -55.37 -13.56
CA GLY A 229 -66.21 -56.23 -12.69
C GLY A 229 -67.51 -55.58 -12.21
N VAL A 230 -67.46 -54.29 -11.84
CA VAL A 230 -68.66 -53.51 -11.47
C VAL A 230 -69.60 -53.32 -12.67
N THR A 231 -69.05 -53.07 -13.86
CA THR A 231 -69.86 -52.89 -15.07
C THR A 231 -70.54 -54.20 -15.46
N ASP A 232 -69.80 -55.31 -15.46
CA ASP A 232 -70.31 -56.66 -15.76
C ASP A 232 -71.35 -57.12 -14.74
N LEU A 233 -71.13 -56.84 -13.44
CA LEU A 233 -72.10 -57.13 -12.38
C LEU A 233 -73.40 -56.34 -12.59
N ASN A 234 -73.31 -55.05 -12.90
CA ASN A 234 -74.48 -54.22 -13.18
C ASN A 234 -75.23 -54.67 -14.44
N GLU A 235 -74.51 -55.07 -15.49
CA GLU A 235 -75.13 -55.62 -16.72
C GLU A 235 -75.85 -56.95 -16.44
N ARG A 236 -75.25 -57.85 -15.65
CA ARG A 236 -75.89 -59.13 -15.23
C ARG A 236 -77.16 -58.89 -14.40
N ILE A 237 -77.13 -57.94 -13.47
CA ILE A 237 -78.30 -57.57 -12.67
C ILE A 237 -79.41 -57.00 -13.57
N GLU A 238 -79.08 -56.06 -14.47
CA GLU A 238 -80.08 -55.47 -15.38
C GLU A 238 -80.64 -56.45 -16.40
N GLU A 239 -79.85 -57.41 -16.89
CA GLU A 239 -80.34 -58.46 -17.78
C GLU A 239 -81.31 -59.40 -17.08
N ARG A 240 -81.04 -59.77 -15.83
CA ARG A 240 -81.87 -60.68 -15.03
C ARG A 240 -83.16 -60.07 -14.49
N VAL A 241 -83.28 -58.74 -14.46
CA VAL A 241 -84.47 -58.02 -14.01
C VAL A 241 -85.25 -57.41 -15.20
N ARG A 242 -84.77 -57.61 -16.44
CA ARG A 242 -85.30 -56.99 -17.65
C ARG A 242 -86.71 -57.46 -17.98
N ASP A 243 -86.93 -58.76 -17.94
CA ASP A 243 -88.20 -59.38 -18.34
C ASP A 243 -89.29 -59.04 -17.33
N GLU A 244 -88.95 -59.04 -16.04
CA GLU A 244 -89.83 -58.68 -14.92
C GLU A 244 -90.19 -57.18 -14.95
N LYS A 245 -89.23 -56.31 -15.31
CA LYS A 245 -89.51 -54.86 -15.53
C LYS A 245 -90.46 -54.64 -16.71
N LEU A 246 -90.26 -55.35 -17.82
CA LEU A 246 -91.10 -55.25 -19.01
C LEU A 246 -92.51 -55.82 -18.77
N GLU A 247 -92.62 -56.90 -18.01
CA GLU A 247 -93.91 -57.50 -17.63
C GLU A 247 -94.72 -56.54 -16.74
N ARG A 248 -94.09 -55.92 -15.74
CA ARG A 248 -94.68 -54.86 -14.91
C ARG A 248 -95.23 -53.70 -15.75
N GLU A 249 -94.48 -53.26 -16.76
CA GLU A 249 -94.87 -52.14 -17.62
C GLU A 249 -96.05 -52.50 -18.55
N SER A 250 -96.11 -53.75 -19.01
CA SER A 250 -97.21 -54.28 -19.83
C SER A 250 -98.53 -54.42 -19.05
N LEU A 251 -98.46 -54.85 -17.78
CA LEU A 251 -99.61 -54.98 -16.89
C LEU A 251 -100.16 -53.60 -16.48
N SER A 252 -99.28 -52.60 -16.31
CA SER A 252 -99.67 -51.21 -16.05
C SER A 252 -100.49 -50.60 -17.21
N LYS A 253 -100.11 -50.87 -18.46
CA LYS A 253 -100.88 -50.42 -19.65
C LYS A 253 -102.21 -51.16 -19.83
N LYS A 254 -102.28 -52.45 -19.47
CA LYS A 254 -103.54 -53.22 -19.47
C LYS A 254 -104.54 -52.69 -18.43
N ARG A 255 -104.06 -52.18 -17.28
CA ARG A 255 -104.87 -51.51 -16.24
C ARG A 255 -105.58 -50.25 -16.75
N GLU A 256 -104.90 -49.47 -17.59
CA GLU A 256 -105.39 -48.17 -18.09
C GLU A 256 -106.48 -48.33 -19.17
N ASN A 257 -106.36 -49.35 -20.04
CA ASN A 257 -107.35 -49.66 -21.07
C ASN A 257 -108.69 -50.19 -20.49
N VAL A 258 -108.64 -50.86 -19.34
CA VAL A 258 -109.81 -51.38 -18.62
C VAL A 258 -110.59 -50.24 -17.95
N GLN A 259 -109.94 -49.14 -17.55
CA GLN A 259 -110.58 -47.98 -16.93
C GLN A 259 -111.59 -47.24 -17.81
N THR A 260 -111.46 -47.33 -19.14
CA THR A 260 -112.35 -46.67 -20.11
C THR A 260 -113.66 -47.43 -20.34
N GLN A 261 -113.68 -48.74 -20.05
CA GLN A 261 -114.87 -49.61 -20.18
C GLN A 261 -115.74 -49.62 -18.89
N ILE A 262 -115.31 -48.93 -17.83
CA ILE A 262 -115.90 -48.91 -16.48
C ILE A 262 -117.25 -48.16 -16.39
N ALA A 263 -117.64 -47.34 -17.36
CA ALA A 263 -119.00 -46.76 -17.36
C ALA A 263 -120.10 -47.82 -17.58
N GLU A 264 -119.78 -48.94 -18.24
CA GLU A 264 -120.74 -49.99 -18.61
C GLU A 264 -120.85 -51.12 -17.57
N LEU A 265 -119.98 -51.14 -16.55
CA LEU A 265 -119.79 -52.26 -15.61
C LEU A 265 -120.29 -52.00 -14.18
N LEU A 266 -121.37 -51.24 -13.95
CA LEU A 266 -121.97 -51.18 -12.60
C LEU A 266 -122.68 -52.49 -12.18
N GLN A 267 -123.09 -53.33 -13.13
CA GLN A 267 -123.80 -54.59 -12.87
C GLN A 267 -122.89 -55.84 -12.85
N ARG A 268 -121.61 -55.71 -13.21
CA ARG A 268 -120.60 -56.79 -13.22
C ARG A 268 -119.59 -56.70 -12.06
N LEU A 269 -119.80 -55.73 -11.17
CA LEU A 269 -118.90 -55.25 -10.12
C LEU A 269 -118.68 -56.25 -8.96
N GLU A 270 -119.60 -57.18 -8.73
CA GLU A 270 -119.48 -58.19 -7.67
C GLU A 270 -118.48 -59.32 -8.01
N LYS A 271 -118.35 -59.69 -9.29
CA LYS A 271 -117.45 -60.79 -9.72
C LYS A 271 -116.00 -60.37 -9.91
N LEU A 272 -115.73 -59.08 -10.20
CA LEU A 272 -114.38 -58.57 -10.48
C LEU A 272 -113.59 -58.11 -9.24
N ARG A 273 -114.23 -57.93 -8.08
CA ARG A 273 -113.52 -57.67 -6.80
C ARG A 273 -112.63 -58.84 -6.35
N ALA A 274 -112.97 -60.07 -6.73
CA ALA A 274 -112.14 -61.25 -6.44
C ALA A 274 -110.90 -61.33 -7.35
N GLU A 275 -110.92 -60.70 -8.52
CA GLU A 275 -109.78 -60.68 -9.46
C GLU A 275 -108.81 -59.53 -9.16
N GLU A 276 -109.29 -58.39 -8.64
CA GLU A 276 -108.45 -57.27 -8.15
C GLU A 276 -107.47 -57.74 -7.06
N GLU A 277 -107.97 -58.48 -6.08
CA GLU A 277 -107.16 -59.01 -4.97
C GLU A 277 -106.11 -60.03 -5.45
N SER A 278 -106.34 -60.69 -6.60
CA SER A 278 -105.40 -61.62 -7.22
C SER A 278 -104.23 -60.89 -7.88
N TYR A 279 -104.48 -59.77 -8.58
CA TYR A 279 -103.42 -59.00 -9.25
C TYR A 279 -102.55 -58.22 -8.27
N THR A 280 -103.10 -57.69 -7.17
CA THR A 280 -102.29 -57.06 -6.12
C THR A 280 -101.32 -58.06 -5.48
N ARG A 281 -101.72 -59.33 -5.31
CA ARG A 281 -100.84 -60.39 -4.81
C ARG A 281 -99.74 -60.75 -5.82
N GLN A 282 -100.04 -60.76 -7.12
CA GLN A 282 -99.04 -61.06 -8.16
C GLN A 282 -97.97 -59.97 -8.28
N ILE A 283 -98.32 -58.69 -8.10
CA ILE A 283 -97.33 -57.60 -8.09
C ILE A 283 -96.39 -57.72 -6.89
N ALA A 284 -96.94 -57.99 -5.70
CA ALA A 284 -96.12 -58.17 -4.50
C ALA A 284 -95.17 -59.38 -4.61
N ASP A 285 -95.58 -60.43 -5.31
CA ASP A 285 -94.74 -61.62 -5.55
C ASP A 285 -93.57 -61.31 -6.50
N ILE A 286 -93.81 -60.51 -7.55
CA ILE A 286 -92.74 -60.05 -8.46
C ILE A 286 -91.78 -59.07 -7.78
N ASP A 287 -92.29 -58.15 -6.94
CA ASP A 287 -91.42 -57.25 -6.16
C ASP A 287 -90.50 -58.04 -5.22
N LEU A 288 -91.03 -59.10 -4.59
CA LEU A 288 -90.24 -60.05 -3.80
C LEU A 288 -89.21 -60.82 -4.65
N GLN A 289 -89.54 -61.16 -5.90
CA GLN A 289 -88.58 -61.80 -6.82
C GLN A 289 -87.45 -60.85 -7.22
N ILE A 290 -87.74 -59.58 -7.50
CA ILE A 290 -86.70 -58.57 -7.80
C ILE A 290 -85.79 -58.36 -6.59
N GLU A 291 -86.36 -58.31 -5.38
CA GLU A 291 -85.59 -58.21 -4.14
C GLU A 291 -84.72 -59.45 -3.89
N ASN A 292 -85.24 -60.65 -4.13
CA ASN A 292 -84.48 -61.89 -4.04
C ASN A 292 -83.33 -61.93 -5.06
N ILE A 293 -83.57 -61.58 -6.33
CA ILE A 293 -82.53 -61.53 -7.36
C ILE A 293 -81.45 -60.49 -6.99
N THR A 294 -81.84 -59.34 -6.45
CA THR A 294 -80.87 -58.33 -5.99
C THR A 294 -80.05 -58.83 -4.79
N ASN A 295 -80.67 -59.61 -3.90
CA ASN A 295 -80.00 -60.22 -2.76
C ASN A 295 -79.11 -61.41 -3.15
N GLU A 296 -79.36 -62.11 -4.26
CA GLU A 296 -78.47 -63.17 -4.76
C GLU A 296 -77.04 -62.64 -5.04
N PHE A 297 -76.90 -61.36 -5.42
CA PHE A 297 -75.62 -60.71 -5.71
C PHE A 297 -75.02 -59.91 -4.53
N HIS A 298 -75.59 -59.97 -3.32
CA HIS A 298 -75.09 -59.18 -2.19
C HIS A 298 -73.65 -59.53 -1.78
N VAL A 299 -73.25 -60.81 -1.90
CA VAL A 299 -71.89 -61.26 -1.58
C VAL A 299 -70.88 -60.66 -2.56
N GLU A 300 -71.14 -60.74 -3.86
CA GLU A 300 -70.30 -60.13 -4.91
C GLU A 300 -70.25 -58.59 -4.76
N ARG A 301 -71.34 -57.96 -4.32
CA ARG A 301 -71.40 -56.52 -4.03
C ARG A 301 -70.53 -56.14 -2.82
N ASP A 302 -70.64 -56.89 -1.73
CA ASP A 302 -69.89 -56.63 -0.51
C ASP A 302 -68.40 -56.92 -0.69
N GLU A 303 -68.05 -57.94 -1.48
CA GLU A 303 -66.68 -58.24 -1.90
C GLU A 303 -66.11 -57.11 -2.77
N ASN A 304 -66.85 -56.64 -3.79
CA ASN A 304 -66.48 -55.45 -4.57
C ASN A 304 -66.30 -54.19 -3.71
N SER A 305 -67.12 -54.01 -2.67
CA SER A 305 -66.97 -52.88 -1.75
C SER A 305 -65.71 -52.99 -0.89
N ARG A 306 -65.33 -54.21 -0.48
CA ARG A 306 -64.08 -54.45 0.27
C ARG A 306 -62.85 -54.24 -0.61
N GLU A 307 -62.87 -54.74 -1.85
CA GLU A 307 -61.79 -54.52 -2.82
C GLU A 307 -61.59 -53.02 -3.12
N LYS A 308 -62.68 -52.27 -3.29
CA LYS A 308 -62.61 -50.81 -3.46
C LYS A 308 -61.97 -50.11 -2.26
N ASN A 309 -62.38 -50.46 -1.04
CA ASN A 309 -61.82 -49.86 0.17
C ASN A 309 -60.33 -50.19 0.33
N GLU A 310 -59.90 -51.39 -0.06
CA GLU A 310 -58.48 -51.77 -0.06
C GLU A 310 -57.68 -51.03 -1.15
N LEU A 311 -58.25 -50.83 -2.35
CA LEU A 311 -57.64 -50.00 -3.40
C LEU A 311 -57.54 -48.53 -2.99
N ASP A 312 -58.56 -47.98 -2.34
CA ASP A 312 -58.54 -46.60 -1.81
C ASP A 312 -57.49 -46.44 -0.70
N ARG A 313 -57.35 -47.44 0.18
CA ARG A 313 -56.30 -47.46 1.21
C ARG A 313 -54.91 -47.46 0.59
N ARG A 314 -54.66 -48.32 -0.40
CA ARG A 314 -53.38 -48.36 -1.13
C ARG A 314 -53.09 -47.07 -1.88
N ARG A 315 -54.11 -46.47 -2.51
CA ARG A 315 -53.98 -45.17 -3.17
C ARG A 315 -53.57 -44.08 -2.19
N GLN A 316 -54.16 -44.04 -1.00
CA GLN A 316 -53.78 -43.11 0.06
C GLN A 316 -52.35 -43.35 0.58
N GLU A 317 -51.91 -44.60 0.68
CA GLU A 317 -50.53 -44.94 1.03
C GLU A 317 -49.53 -44.44 -0.03
N ILE A 318 -49.85 -44.61 -1.31
CA ILE A 318 -49.03 -44.11 -2.42
C ILE A 318 -49.00 -42.57 -2.43
N ASP A 319 -50.13 -41.89 -2.19
CA ASP A 319 -50.17 -40.43 -2.09
C ASP A 319 -49.28 -39.91 -0.95
N ASN A 320 -49.25 -40.61 0.19
CA ASN A 320 -48.37 -40.26 1.31
C ASN A 320 -46.89 -40.52 0.99
N LYS A 321 -46.56 -41.64 0.34
CA LYS A 321 -45.18 -41.91 -0.11
C LYS A 321 -44.72 -40.89 -1.15
N THR A 322 -45.60 -40.48 -2.06
CA THR A 322 -45.32 -39.45 -3.08
C THR A 322 -44.99 -38.11 -2.42
N ARG A 323 -45.81 -37.69 -1.45
CA ARG A 323 -45.55 -36.48 -0.66
C ARG A 323 -44.21 -36.55 0.08
N HIS A 324 -43.84 -37.71 0.62
CA HIS A 324 -42.55 -37.89 1.29
C HIS A 324 -41.37 -37.74 0.32
N ILE A 325 -41.48 -38.22 -0.92
CA ILE A 325 -40.46 -37.99 -1.96
C ILE A 325 -40.33 -36.50 -2.27
N GLU A 326 -41.45 -35.78 -2.43
CA GLU A 326 -41.45 -34.33 -2.67
C GLU A 326 -40.78 -33.55 -1.52
N GLU A 327 -41.01 -33.95 -0.26
CA GLU A 327 -40.34 -33.39 0.92
C GLU A 327 -38.82 -33.66 0.89
N MET A 328 -38.40 -34.87 0.51
CA MET A 328 -36.98 -35.19 0.36
C MET A 328 -36.32 -34.41 -0.78
N GLU A 329 -37.02 -34.21 -1.90
CA GLU A 329 -36.53 -33.42 -3.03
C GLU A 329 -36.39 -31.94 -2.69
N THR A 330 -37.38 -31.37 -2.01
CA THR A 330 -37.32 -29.98 -1.55
C THR A 330 -36.19 -29.78 -0.55
N HIS A 331 -35.94 -30.74 0.36
CA HIS A 331 -34.80 -30.71 1.26
C HIS A 331 -33.45 -30.79 0.54
N LEU A 332 -33.32 -31.69 -0.44
CA LEU A 332 -32.13 -31.78 -1.29
C LEU A 332 -31.90 -30.48 -2.07
N HIS A 333 -32.95 -29.86 -2.63
CA HIS A 333 -32.86 -28.57 -3.31
C HIS A 333 -32.41 -27.44 -2.36
N GLN A 334 -32.96 -27.37 -1.15
CA GLN A 334 -32.56 -26.38 -0.16
C GLN A 334 -31.10 -26.54 0.26
N LYS A 335 -30.65 -27.79 0.46
CA LYS A 335 -29.24 -28.10 0.68
C LYS A 335 -28.39 -27.59 -0.48
N LEU A 336 -28.69 -28.03 -1.71
CA LEU A 336 -27.97 -27.62 -2.94
C LEU A 336 -27.85 -26.11 -3.09
N GLU A 337 -28.93 -25.37 -2.83
CA GLU A 337 -28.94 -23.91 -2.91
C GLU A 337 -28.05 -23.25 -1.84
N ASN A 338 -28.07 -23.78 -0.60
CA ASN A 338 -27.16 -23.32 0.45
C ASN A 338 -25.70 -23.59 0.11
N TYR A 339 -25.41 -24.73 -0.55
CA TYR A 339 -24.07 -25.04 -1.05
C TYR A 339 -23.65 -24.05 -2.14
N ARG A 340 -24.53 -23.77 -3.09
CA ARG A 340 -24.27 -22.79 -4.17
C ARG A 340 -23.90 -21.42 -3.61
N LYS A 341 -24.65 -20.94 -2.62
CA LYS A 341 -24.36 -19.66 -1.94
C LYS A 341 -23.02 -19.66 -1.20
N ARG A 342 -22.63 -20.79 -0.59
CA ARG A 342 -21.31 -20.92 0.07
C ARG A 342 -20.17 -20.97 -0.95
N GLN A 343 -20.39 -21.65 -2.06
CA GLN A 343 -19.46 -21.72 -3.18
C GLN A 343 -19.20 -20.32 -3.76
N GLU A 344 -20.27 -19.56 -4.06
CA GLU A 344 -20.17 -18.18 -4.55
C GLU A 344 -19.33 -17.32 -3.59
N LYS A 345 -19.63 -17.34 -2.28
CA LYS A 345 -18.86 -16.59 -1.27
C LYS A 345 -17.40 -17.01 -1.17
N SER A 346 -17.11 -18.31 -1.26
CA SER A 346 -15.74 -18.82 -1.21
C SER A 346 -14.95 -18.42 -2.47
N GLN A 347 -15.60 -18.43 -3.62
CA GLN A 347 -15.02 -18.00 -4.89
C GLN A 347 -14.67 -16.51 -4.85
N GLU A 348 -15.59 -15.66 -4.37
CA GLU A 348 -15.34 -14.22 -4.16
C GLU A 348 -14.13 -13.98 -3.24
N GLN A 349 -13.98 -14.77 -2.17
CA GLN A 349 -12.83 -14.68 -1.27
C GLN A 349 -11.51 -15.08 -1.95
N LEU A 350 -11.52 -16.12 -2.79
CA LEU A 350 -10.34 -16.55 -3.54
C LEU A 350 -9.93 -15.50 -4.58
N GLU A 351 -10.90 -14.90 -5.27
CA GLU A 351 -10.67 -13.81 -6.23
C GLU A 351 -10.11 -12.56 -5.54
N SER A 352 -10.66 -12.19 -4.37
CA SER A 352 -10.12 -11.10 -3.56
C SER A 352 -8.68 -11.37 -3.08
N LEU A 353 -8.38 -12.61 -2.65
CA LEU A 353 -7.02 -13.01 -2.28
C LEU A 353 -6.06 -12.96 -3.47
N GLU A 354 -6.51 -13.33 -4.68
CA GLU A 354 -5.71 -13.27 -5.91
C GLU A 354 -5.40 -11.84 -6.34
N GLN A 355 -6.40 -10.96 -6.29
CA GLN A 355 -6.20 -9.53 -6.53
C GLN A 355 -5.18 -8.96 -5.53
N ARG A 356 -5.37 -9.24 -4.23
CA ARG A 356 -4.46 -8.77 -3.18
C ARG A 356 -3.04 -9.31 -3.32
N THR A 357 -2.89 -10.58 -3.70
CA THR A 357 -1.59 -11.19 -3.96
C THR A 357 -0.89 -10.50 -5.13
N SER A 358 -1.62 -10.21 -6.20
CA SER A 358 -1.09 -9.51 -7.38
C SER A 358 -0.66 -8.09 -7.05
N GLU A 359 -1.44 -7.36 -6.25
CA GLU A 359 -1.07 -6.03 -5.74
C GLU A 359 0.22 -6.07 -4.91
N ILE A 360 0.29 -6.94 -3.90
CA ILE A 360 1.46 -7.05 -3.01
C ILE A 360 2.71 -7.44 -3.81
N LYS A 361 2.57 -8.31 -4.82
CA LYS A 361 3.66 -8.68 -5.72
C LYS A 361 4.18 -7.47 -6.52
N LEU A 362 3.27 -6.66 -7.07
CA LEU A 362 3.65 -5.44 -7.78
C LEU A 362 4.31 -4.42 -6.83
N MET A 363 3.79 -4.25 -5.61
CA MET A 363 4.40 -3.40 -4.59
C MET A 363 5.80 -3.88 -4.20
N ALA A 364 5.99 -5.18 -3.97
CA ALA A 364 7.30 -5.76 -3.64
C ALA A 364 8.34 -5.50 -4.74
N LYS A 365 7.92 -5.63 -6.01
CA LYS A 365 8.77 -5.32 -7.17
C LYS A 365 9.10 -3.83 -7.22
N ALA A 366 8.10 -2.96 -7.09
CA ALA A 366 8.29 -1.51 -7.10
C ALA A 366 9.24 -1.05 -5.99
N TYR A 367 9.05 -1.49 -4.74
CA TYR A 367 9.93 -1.15 -3.62
C TYR A 367 11.37 -1.62 -3.86
N ARG A 368 11.56 -2.79 -4.46
CA ARG A 368 12.89 -3.31 -4.79
C ARG A 368 13.58 -2.50 -5.87
N GLU A 369 12.87 -2.19 -6.95
CA GLU A 369 13.39 -1.37 -8.05
C GLU A 369 13.70 0.05 -7.55
N GLU A 370 12.81 0.63 -6.75
CA GLU A 370 13.00 1.95 -6.14
C GLU A 370 14.23 1.97 -5.23
N ALA A 371 14.44 0.94 -4.40
CA ALA A 371 15.63 0.85 -3.55
C ALA A 371 16.93 0.83 -4.38
N ILE A 372 16.97 0.07 -5.48
CA ILE A 372 18.15 -0.03 -6.36
C ILE A 372 18.46 1.31 -7.01
N GLU A 373 17.43 2.01 -7.51
CA GLU A 373 17.62 3.32 -8.16
C GLU A 373 18.02 4.41 -7.15
N VAL A 374 17.49 4.38 -5.92
CA VAL A 374 17.94 5.28 -4.85
C VAL A 374 19.40 4.99 -4.48
N GLU A 375 19.85 3.73 -4.43
CA GLU A 375 21.26 3.39 -4.19
C GLU A 375 22.18 3.94 -5.28
N LYS A 376 21.82 3.78 -6.55
CA LYS A 376 22.56 4.37 -7.68
C LYS A 376 22.59 5.90 -7.63
N LEU A 377 21.54 6.52 -7.09
CA LEU A 377 21.50 7.97 -6.90
C LEU A 377 22.47 8.39 -5.78
N ILE A 378 22.45 7.69 -4.64
CA ILE A 378 23.37 7.95 -3.52
C ILE A 378 24.82 7.88 -3.97
N GLU A 379 25.19 6.84 -4.73
CA GLU A 379 26.56 6.68 -5.21
C GLU A 379 26.98 7.82 -6.12
N HIS A 380 26.15 8.16 -7.11
CA HIS A 380 26.39 9.31 -7.99
C HIS A 380 26.54 10.63 -7.22
N LEU A 381 25.75 10.86 -6.16
CA LEU A 381 25.86 12.06 -5.32
C LEU A 381 27.14 12.04 -4.44
N LYS A 382 27.57 10.86 -3.96
CA LYS A 382 28.82 10.71 -3.21
C LYS A 382 30.04 10.99 -4.10
N ASP A 383 30.09 10.40 -5.28
CA ASP A 383 31.14 10.65 -6.27
C ASP A 383 31.22 12.14 -6.61
N ARG A 384 30.06 12.77 -6.81
CA ARG A 384 29.98 14.20 -7.06
C ARG A 384 30.56 15.01 -5.91
N SER A 385 30.11 14.74 -4.68
CA SER A 385 30.61 15.40 -3.48
C SER A 385 32.11 15.22 -3.28
N GLN A 386 32.65 14.06 -3.65
CA GLN A 386 34.08 13.79 -3.55
C GLN A 386 34.87 14.66 -4.54
N ARG A 387 34.45 14.71 -5.81
CA ARG A 387 35.08 15.61 -6.79
C ARG A 387 35.05 17.08 -6.35
N ASP A 388 33.99 17.51 -5.68
CA ASP A 388 33.88 18.88 -5.18
C ASP A 388 34.93 19.18 -4.12
N ASN A 389 35.11 18.25 -3.17
CA ASN A 389 36.17 18.36 -2.17
C ASN A 389 37.56 18.37 -2.82
N ASP A 390 37.75 17.62 -3.90
CA ASP A 390 39.02 17.61 -4.62
C ASP A 390 39.29 18.93 -5.37
N CYS A 391 38.26 19.54 -5.98
CA CYS A 391 38.35 20.89 -6.53
C CYS A 391 38.67 21.94 -5.45
N GLU A 392 38.03 21.86 -4.27
CA GLU A 392 38.31 22.78 -3.17
C GLU A 392 39.73 22.62 -2.62
N LYS A 393 40.25 21.38 -2.54
CA LYS A 393 41.64 21.12 -2.16
C LYS A 393 42.61 21.71 -3.18
N GLU A 394 42.36 21.52 -4.48
CA GLU A 394 43.20 22.09 -5.53
C GLU A 394 43.27 23.63 -5.43
N ILE A 395 42.12 24.28 -5.22
CA ILE A 395 42.07 25.74 -5.02
C ILE A 395 42.81 26.15 -3.73
N PHE A 396 42.68 25.37 -2.66
CA PHE A 396 43.35 25.63 -1.38
C PHE A 396 44.88 25.55 -1.52
N ASP A 397 45.39 24.51 -2.19
CA ASP A 397 46.83 24.31 -2.36
C ASP A 397 47.46 25.44 -3.20
N ILE A 398 46.79 25.87 -4.28
CA ILE A 398 47.27 27.00 -5.10
C ILE A 398 47.20 28.31 -4.30
N ARG A 399 46.16 28.52 -3.48
CA ARG A 399 46.05 29.68 -2.61
C ARG A 399 47.18 29.72 -1.57
N LEU A 400 47.52 28.57 -0.99
CA LEU A 400 48.59 28.46 -0.01
C LEU A 400 49.94 28.87 -0.63
N GLN A 401 50.26 28.41 -1.84
CA GLN A 401 51.48 28.82 -2.55
C GLN A 401 51.53 30.34 -2.84
N MET A 402 50.39 30.94 -3.16
CA MET A 402 50.27 32.39 -3.35
C MET A 402 50.51 33.14 -2.03
N GLU A 403 49.93 32.68 -0.93
CA GLU A 403 50.09 33.29 0.40
C GLU A 403 51.52 33.16 0.92
N GLU A 404 52.17 32.00 0.75
CA GLU A 404 53.59 31.80 1.04
C GLU A 404 54.47 32.81 0.28
N SER A 405 54.18 33.01 -1.01
CA SER A 405 54.91 33.99 -1.83
C SER A 405 54.70 35.44 -1.35
N ASP A 406 53.48 35.79 -0.92
CA ASP A 406 53.16 37.12 -0.38
C ASP A 406 53.87 37.37 0.96
N THR A 407 53.89 36.37 1.86
CA THR A 407 54.63 36.49 3.12
C THR A 407 56.13 36.70 2.90
N GLU A 408 56.72 36.02 1.92
CA GLU A 408 58.13 36.19 1.56
C GLU A 408 58.42 37.59 0.99
N VAL A 409 57.53 38.12 0.13
CA VAL A 409 57.63 39.51 -0.36
C VAL A 409 57.54 40.52 0.78
N LYS A 410 56.62 40.34 1.74
CA LYS A 410 56.50 41.20 2.93
C LYS A 410 57.75 41.17 3.80
N ARG A 411 58.32 39.97 4.01
CA ARG A 411 59.55 39.75 4.78
C ARG A 411 60.75 40.44 4.13
N LEU A 412 60.95 40.24 2.82
CA LEU A 412 62.03 40.87 2.07
C LEU A 412 61.87 42.39 1.98
N THR A 413 60.64 42.88 1.78
CA THR A 413 60.35 44.32 1.77
C THR A 413 60.76 44.97 3.09
N SER A 414 60.39 44.36 4.21
CA SER A 414 60.76 44.84 5.55
C SER A 414 62.28 44.86 5.75
N LYS A 415 62.98 43.80 5.29
CA LYS A 415 64.45 43.72 5.35
C LYS A 415 65.12 44.81 4.51
N VAL A 416 64.69 44.99 3.26
CA VAL A 416 65.21 46.03 2.36
C VAL A 416 65.01 47.41 2.97
N MET A 417 63.85 47.71 3.54
CA MET A 417 63.61 49.00 4.21
C MET A 417 64.53 49.24 5.39
N HIS A 418 64.76 48.21 6.22
CA HIS A 418 65.68 48.29 7.33
C HIS A 418 67.13 48.52 6.90
N ASP A 419 67.60 47.79 5.88
CA ASP A 419 68.95 47.95 5.34
C ASP A 419 69.13 49.30 4.62
N GLN A 420 68.09 49.81 3.94
CA GLN A 420 68.08 51.14 3.31
C GLN A 420 68.22 52.26 4.36
N GLN A 421 67.52 52.14 5.49
CA GLN A 421 67.61 53.08 6.60
C GLN A 421 69.00 53.05 7.24
N THR A 422 69.56 51.85 7.45
CA THR A 422 70.91 51.66 7.99
C THR A 422 71.96 52.25 7.06
N TYR A 423 71.85 52.00 5.75
CA TYR A 423 72.73 52.56 4.73
C TYR A 423 72.69 54.10 4.75
N SER A 424 71.49 54.69 4.79
CA SER A 424 71.31 56.15 4.81
C SER A 424 71.92 56.79 6.06
N THR A 425 71.73 56.17 7.22
CA THR A 425 72.29 56.64 8.50
C THR A 425 73.82 56.65 8.45
N ILE A 426 74.45 55.57 7.98
CA ILE A 426 75.91 55.45 7.92
C ILE A 426 76.51 56.39 6.88
N LYS A 427 75.82 56.58 5.74
CA LYS A 427 76.20 57.56 4.74
C LYS A 427 76.19 58.99 5.31
N GLN A 428 75.20 59.31 6.15
CA GLN A 428 75.12 60.60 6.83
C GLN A 428 76.22 60.77 7.90
N ASP A 429 76.54 59.71 8.65
CA ASP A 429 77.67 59.70 9.59
C ASP A 429 79.00 59.99 8.89
N ILE A 430 79.27 59.32 7.76
CA ILE A 430 80.47 59.56 6.94
C ILE A 430 80.52 61.00 6.45
N SER A 431 79.41 61.53 5.92
CA SER A 431 79.33 62.93 5.47
C SER A 431 79.59 63.92 6.62
N THR A 432 79.16 63.59 7.83
CA THR A 432 79.42 64.41 9.03
C THR A 432 80.90 64.36 9.41
N ILE A 433 81.56 63.21 9.32
CA ILE A 433 82.99 63.09 9.58
C ILE A 433 83.81 63.82 8.50
N ASP A 434 83.44 63.66 7.23
CA ASP A 434 84.11 64.28 6.08
C ASP A 434 84.04 65.83 6.14
N THR A 435 83.03 66.40 6.78
CA THR A 435 82.94 67.86 7.04
C THR A 435 83.71 68.31 8.28
N GLN A 436 83.80 67.47 9.32
CA GLN A 436 84.53 67.78 10.56
C GLN A 436 86.06 67.75 10.38
N ILE A 437 86.59 66.83 9.56
CA ILE A 437 88.04 66.66 9.37
C ILE A 437 88.72 67.95 8.88
N PRO A 438 88.27 68.62 7.80
CA PRO A 438 88.88 69.86 7.32
C PRO A 438 88.85 71.00 8.36
N ALA A 439 87.74 71.13 9.10
CA ALA A 439 87.61 72.14 10.15
C ALA A 439 88.61 71.91 11.28
N LEU A 440 88.81 70.65 11.70
CA LEU A 440 89.82 70.29 12.70
C LEU A 440 91.25 70.45 12.16
N GLU A 441 91.48 70.21 10.87
CA GLU A 441 92.78 70.46 10.23
C GLU A 441 93.14 71.94 10.22
N GLU A 442 92.17 72.81 9.95
CA GLU A 442 92.35 74.26 10.01
C GLU A 442 92.62 74.73 11.45
N GLN A 443 91.86 74.25 12.43
CA GLN A 443 92.13 74.50 13.86
C GLN A 443 93.51 74.00 14.28
N LYS A 444 93.96 72.84 13.77
CA LYS A 444 95.30 72.32 14.02
C LYS A 444 96.36 73.25 13.46
N LYS A 445 96.19 73.75 12.22
CA LYS A 445 97.11 74.72 11.61
C LYS A 445 97.21 76.01 12.43
N LEU A 446 96.08 76.53 12.93
CA LEU A 446 96.03 77.69 13.81
C LEU A 446 96.75 77.44 15.15
N ALA A 447 96.55 76.28 15.78
CA ALA A 447 97.22 75.91 17.02
C ALA A 447 98.76 75.77 16.85
N VAL A 448 99.20 75.19 15.71
CA VAL A 448 100.63 75.12 15.36
C VAL A 448 101.21 76.52 15.13
N ALA A 449 100.51 77.39 14.41
CA ALA A 449 100.92 78.77 14.19
C ALA A 449 101.02 79.57 15.51
N GLY A 450 100.10 79.32 16.45
CA GLY A 450 100.10 79.87 17.81
C GLY A 450 101.09 79.23 18.79
N ARG A 451 101.93 78.27 18.35
CA ARG A 451 102.88 77.50 19.18
C ARG A 451 102.25 76.69 20.32
N ASP A 452 100.94 76.40 20.27
CA ASP A 452 100.27 75.48 21.21
C ASP A 452 100.33 74.03 20.70
N PHE A 453 101.50 73.42 20.90
CA PHE A 453 101.77 72.05 20.44
C PHE A 453 100.95 70.99 21.19
N LYS A 454 100.51 71.25 22.42
CA LYS A 454 99.66 70.31 23.17
C LYS A 454 98.27 70.23 22.55
N SER A 455 97.67 71.37 22.22
CA SER A 455 96.37 71.39 21.54
C SER A 455 96.47 70.90 20.10
N ALA A 456 97.54 71.23 19.38
CA ALA A 456 97.80 70.66 18.04
C ALA A 456 97.95 69.12 18.06
N GLY A 457 98.63 68.56 19.07
CA GLY A 457 98.75 67.10 19.23
C GLY A 457 97.41 66.41 19.54
N ARG A 458 96.56 67.02 20.39
CA ARG A 458 95.20 66.53 20.65
C ARG A 458 94.33 66.56 19.39
N LEU A 459 94.39 67.64 18.61
CA LEU A 459 93.68 67.76 17.33
C LEU A 459 94.19 66.74 16.30
N ALA A 460 95.50 66.49 16.24
CA ALA A 460 96.07 65.48 15.36
C ALA A 460 95.58 64.06 15.69
N ASN A 461 95.54 63.69 16.98
CA ASN A 461 94.98 62.41 17.40
C ASN A 461 93.49 62.31 17.07
N ARG A 462 92.72 63.38 17.32
CA ARG A 462 91.29 63.41 17.00
C ARG A 462 91.02 63.27 15.51
N ILE A 463 91.82 63.90 14.65
CA ILE A 463 91.74 63.74 13.18
C ILE A 463 92.04 62.29 12.81
N LYS A 464 93.08 61.69 13.38
CA LYS A 464 93.44 60.29 13.11
C LYS A 464 92.34 59.31 13.54
N ASP A 465 91.73 59.52 14.71
CA ASP A 465 90.62 58.69 15.21
C ASP A 465 89.38 58.82 14.32
N LEU A 466 89.05 60.05 13.88
CA LEU A 466 87.95 60.30 12.95
C LEU A 466 88.22 59.68 11.58
N GLN A 467 89.45 59.73 11.06
CA GLN A 467 89.84 59.07 9.82
C GLN A 467 89.70 57.54 9.92
N SER A 468 90.17 56.93 11.02
CA SER A 468 89.99 55.49 11.26
C SER A 468 88.50 55.11 11.31
N THR A 469 87.71 55.89 12.05
CA THR A 469 86.26 55.68 12.16
C THR A 469 85.58 55.82 10.78
N ARG A 470 85.99 56.81 9.98
CA ARG A 470 85.46 57.05 8.64
C ARG A 470 85.79 55.90 7.69
N ASP A 471 87.00 55.36 7.74
CA ASP A 471 87.40 54.22 6.90
C ASP A 471 86.71 52.92 7.33
N GLU A 472 86.51 52.69 8.63
CA GLU A 472 85.71 51.58 9.14
C GLU A 472 84.24 51.69 8.70
N ARG A 473 83.65 52.88 8.84
CA ARG A 473 82.27 53.15 8.38
C ARG A 473 82.14 53.03 6.87
N ALA A 474 83.13 53.46 6.09
CA ALA A 474 83.15 53.32 4.63
C ALA A 474 83.21 51.84 4.21
N LYS A 475 84.07 51.03 4.85
CA LYS A 475 84.11 49.57 4.62
C LYS A 475 82.78 48.90 4.97
N PHE A 476 82.18 49.27 6.10
CA PHE A 476 80.87 48.76 6.49
C PHE A 476 79.75 49.21 5.54
N LEU A 477 79.81 50.45 5.03
CA LEU A 477 78.85 50.94 4.06
C LEU A 477 78.92 50.14 2.75
N GLU A 478 80.13 49.78 2.30
CA GLU A 478 80.32 48.97 1.09
C GLU A 478 79.78 47.54 1.25
N THR A 479 80.03 46.89 2.40
CA THR A 479 79.45 45.57 2.67
C THR A 479 77.92 45.65 2.79
N LYS A 480 77.38 46.72 3.38
CA LYS A 480 75.94 46.96 3.42
C LYS A 480 75.34 47.26 2.06
N ARG A 481 76.04 47.98 1.18
CA ARG A 481 75.63 48.21 -0.21
C ARG A 481 75.47 46.88 -0.95
N ALA A 482 76.48 46.02 -0.89
CA ALA A 482 76.43 44.70 -1.53
C ALA A 482 75.36 43.78 -0.93
N SER A 483 75.05 43.92 0.37
CA SER A 483 73.90 43.22 0.98
C SER A 483 72.57 43.76 0.47
N LEU A 484 72.40 45.08 0.44
CA LEU A 484 71.18 45.75 0.01
C LEU A 484 70.87 45.46 -1.47
N GLU A 485 71.88 45.43 -2.33
CA GLU A 485 71.73 45.08 -3.75
C GLU A 485 71.22 43.64 -3.92
N ARG A 486 71.82 42.67 -3.21
CA ARG A 486 71.34 41.29 -3.19
C ARG A 486 69.91 41.16 -2.67
N ASP A 487 69.57 41.87 -1.60
CA ASP A 487 68.23 41.83 -1.02
C ASP A 487 67.19 42.50 -1.94
N GLN A 488 67.56 43.55 -2.68
CA GLN A 488 66.73 44.18 -3.71
C GLN A 488 66.50 43.26 -4.92
N GLU A 489 67.54 42.53 -5.37
CA GLU A 489 67.40 41.52 -6.43
C GLU A 489 66.51 40.36 -5.98
N GLY A 490 66.71 39.87 -4.75
CA GLY A 490 65.84 38.86 -4.14
C GLY A 490 64.38 39.32 -4.06
N LEU A 491 64.15 40.57 -3.63
CA LEU A 491 62.80 41.15 -3.59
C LEU A 491 62.16 41.24 -4.99
N LYS A 492 62.91 41.64 -6.02
CA LYS A 492 62.41 41.66 -7.41
C LYS A 492 62.05 40.25 -7.88
N ALA A 493 62.88 39.25 -7.59
CA ALA A 493 62.61 37.86 -7.94
C ALA A 493 61.36 37.34 -7.23
N SER A 494 61.23 37.55 -5.92
CA SER A 494 60.05 37.13 -5.16
C SER A 494 58.77 37.85 -5.58
N ARG A 495 58.83 39.14 -5.95
CA ARG A 495 57.67 39.85 -6.52
C ARG A 495 57.21 39.23 -7.83
N LYS A 496 58.16 38.88 -8.71
CA LYS A 496 57.84 38.20 -9.97
C LYS A 496 57.17 36.84 -9.71
N ILE A 497 57.67 36.07 -8.74
CA ILE A 497 57.05 34.79 -8.33
C ILE A 497 55.62 35.01 -7.80
N LEU A 498 55.41 36.04 -6.97
CA LEU A 498 54.08 36.40 -6.47
C LEU A 498 53.13 36.78 -7.61
N GLU A 499 53.57 37.58 -8.59
CA GLU A 499 52.78 37.94 -9.77
C GLU A 499 52.42 36.70 -10.60
N GLU A 500 53.39 35.81 -10.85
CA GLU A 500 53.17 34.55 -11.56
C GLU A 500 52.17 33.64 -10.81
N ASN A 501 52.31 33.51 -9.48
CA ASN A 501 51.42 32.70 -8.66
C ASN A 501 50.01 33.31 -8.54
N THR A 502 49.90 34.64 -8.48
CA THR A 502 48.61 35.35 -8.50
C THR A 502 47.89 35.14 -9.84
N ALA A 503 48.62 35.23 -10.96
CA ALA A 503 48.08 34.95 -12.29
C ALA A 503 47.66 33.47 -12.43
N LYS A 504 48.49 32.53 -11.96
CA LYS A 504 48.14 31.09 -11.93
C LYS A 504 46.89 30.84 -11.10
N PHE A 505 46.78 31.44 -9.92
CA PHE A 505 45.61 31.33 -9.06
C PHE A 505 44.34 31.84 -9.75
N ALA A 506 44.38 33.04 -10.35
CA ALA A 506 43.23 33.60 -11.06
C ALA A 506 42.76 32.70 -12.23
N VAL A 507 43.70 32.17 -13.02
CA VAL A 507 43.39 31.25 -14.12
C VAL A 507 42.85 29.92 -13.60
N ALA A 508 43.47 29.33 -12.58
CA ALA A 508 43.06 28.05 -12.01
C ALA A 508 41.66 28.13 -11.38
N VAL A 509 41.38 29.17 -10.60
CA VAL A 509 40.06 29.40 -9.99
C VAL A 509 38.97 29.51 -11.06
N LYS A 510 39.21 30.23 -12.14
CA LYS A 510 38.26 30.35 -13.25
C LYS A 510 38.07 29.03 -13.99
N LYS A 511 39.16 28.31 -14.27
CA LYS A 511 39.14 27.01 -14.96
C LYS A 511 38.39 25.96 -14.15
N ILE A 512 38.80 25.74 -12.89
CA ILE A 512 38.16 24.78 -11.97
C ILE A 512 36.69 25.15 -11.77
N GLY A 513 36.39 26.45 -11.63
CA GLY A 513 35.01 26.92 -11.57
C GLY A 513 34.17 26.56 -12.79
N SER A 514 34.70 26.78 -14.00
CA SER A 514 34.02 26.44 -15.27
C SER A 514 33.78 24.94 -15.40
N GLU A 515 34.82 24.13 -15.18
CA GLU A 515 34.73 22.67 -15.23
C GLU A 515 33.72 22.15 -14.21
N LEU A 516 33.75 22.66 -12.97
CA LEU A 516 32.77 22.29 -11.95
C LEU A 516 31.34 22.72 -12.34
N GLY A 517 31.18 23.89 -12.96
CA GLY A 517 29.89 24.37 -13.45
C GLY A 517 29.31 23.47 -14.55
N GLU A 518 30.13 23.06 -15.51
CA GLU A 518 29.76 22.13 -16.59
C GLU A 518 29.41 20.75 -16.06
N GLU A 519 30.24 20.18 -15.18
CA GLU A 519 29.98 18.87 -14.57
C GLU A 519 28.70 18.86 -13.72
N LEU A 520 28.41 19.95 -12.99
CA LEU A 520 27.15 20.07 -12.25
C LEU A 520 25.94 20.19 -13.19
N GLN A 521 26.10 20.87 -14.33
CA GLN A 521 25.04 20.97 -15.33
C GLN A 521 24.75 19.62 -16.00
N GLU A 522 25.80 18.84 -16.29
CA GLU A 522 25.65 17.47 -16.79
C GLU A 522 24.95 16.60 -15.75
N SER A 523 25.39 16.67 -14.49
CA SER A 523 24.76 15.95 -13.37
C SER A 523 23.29 16.32 -13.21
N LEU A 524 22.93 17.61 -13.32
CA LEU A 524 21.54 18.07 -13.31
C LEU A 524 20.71 17.45 -14.45
N LEU A 525 21.27 17.36 -15.67
CA LEU A 525 20.60 16.74 -16.81
C LEU A 525 20.38 15.24 -16.57
N GLN A 526 21.38 14.54 -16.02
CA GLN A 526 21.26 13.14 -15.64
C GLN A 526 20.17 12.93 -14.57
N LEU A 527 20.09 13.80 -13.57
CA LEU A 527 19.04 13.76 -12.54
C LEU A 527 17.65 13.99 -13.12
N ARG A 528 17.48 14.95 -14.04
CA ARG A 528 16.21 15.20 -14.73
C ARG A 528 15.77 14.01 -15.59
N SER A 529 16.70 13.40 -16.32
CA SER A 529 16.44 12.16 -17.07
C SER A 529 15.97 11.02 -16.15
N ARG A 530 16.65 10.82 -15.01
CA ARG A 530 16.21 9.84 -13.99
C ARG A 530 14.83 10.17 -13.41
N TYR A 531 14.51 11.45 -13.23
CA TYR A 531 13.19 11.90 -12.75
C TYR A 531 12.07 11.54 -13.72
N ASP A 532 12.30 11.70 -15.02
CA ASP A 532 11.33 11.34 -16.06
C ASP A 532 11.09 9.82 -16.07
N VAL A 533 12.17 9.02 -15.98
CA VAL A 533 12.08 7.56 -15.88
C VAL A 533 11.32 7.13 -14.62
N ALA A 534 11.64 7.72 -13.46
CA ALA A 534 10.94 7.44 -12.20
C ALA A 534 9.45 7.78 -12.27
N THR A 535 9.09 8.87 -12.99
CA THR A 535 7.71 9.28 -13.22
C THR A 535 6.96 8.27 -14.11
N GLN A 536 7.59 7.79 -15.19
CA GLN A 536 7.01 6.75 -16.05
C GLN A 536 6.79 5.43 -15.31
N GLN A 537 7.73 5.05 -14.44
CA GLN A 537 7.67 3.83 -13.64
C GLN A 537 6.82 3.95 -12.36
N LYS A 538 6.27 5.13 -12.08
CA LYS A 538 5.46 5.43 -10.87
C LYS A 538 6.20 5.18 -9.55
N LEU A 539 7.51 5.42 -9.53
CA LEU A 539 8.36 5.33 -8.33
C LEU A 539 8.26 6.63 -7.52
N ASN A 540 7.18 6.73 -6.72
CA ASN A 540 6.80 7.99 -6.06
C ASN A 540 7.83 8.51 -5.05
N THR A 541 8.47 7.61 -4.30
CA THR A 541 9.45 7.94 -3.27
C THR A 541 10.73 8.50 -3.90
N LEU A 542 11.21 7.83 -4.96
CA LEU A 542 12.36 8.25 -5.75
C LEU A 542 12.07 9.56 -6.49
N ARG A 543 10.87 9.73 -7.05
CA ARG A 543 10.47 10.97 -7.71
C ARG A 543 10.58 12.18 -6.77
N SER A 544 10.07 12.03 -5.53
CA SER A 544 10.15 13.10 -4.53
C SER A 544 11.60 13.39 -4.14
N LEU A 545 12.44 12.36 -3.97
CA LEU A 545 13.86 12.54 -3.70
C LEU A 545 14.56 13.29 -4.86
N LEU A 546 14.39 12.82 -6.10
CA LEU A 546 14.98 13.43 -7.27
C LEU A 546 14.57 14.89 -7.46
N GLN A 547 13.30 15.23 -7.22
CA GLN A 547 12.85 16.61 -7.28
C GLN A 547 13.66 17.51 -6.33
N ASN A 548 13.81 17.11 -5.07
CA ASN A 548 14.58 17.87 -4.08
C ASN A 548 16.07 17.96 -4.43
N GLU A 549 16.64 16.91 -5.03
CA GLU A 549 18.03 16.95 -5.50
C GLU A 549 18.21 17.86 -6.71
N ILE A 550 17.27 17.87 -7.65
CA ILE A 550 17.28 18.77 -8.81
C ILE A 550 17.27 20.22 -8.32
N GLU A 551 16.33 20.58 -7.44
CA GLU A 551 16.24 21.93 -6.86
C GLU A 551 17.52 22.33 -6.11
N GLY A 552 18.10 21.40 -5.34
CA GLY A 552 19.35 21.67 -4.64
C GLY A 552 20.55 21.80 -5.57
N MET A 553 20.61 21.00 -6.63
CA MET A 553 21.65 21.07 -7.65
C MET A 553 21.57 22.40 -8.41
N GLU A 554 20.38 22.90 -8.74
CA GLU A 554 20.17 24.22 -9.33
C GLU A 554 20.65 25.36 -8.42
N CYS A 555 20.28 25.32 -7.14
CA CYS A 555 20.76 26.29 -6.14
C CYS A 555 22.30 26.26 -6.06
N ARG A 556 22.88 25.07 -6.12
CA ARG A 556 24.31 24.86 -6.04
C ARG A 556 25.05 25.33 -7.29
N ILE A 557 24.52 25.09 -8.48
CA ILE A 557 25.03 25.61 -9.75
C ILE A 557 25.08 27.14 -9.70
N ASN A 558 24.00 27.77 -9.24
CA ASN A 558 23.96 29.23 -9.09
C ASN A 558 25.01 29.74 -8.10
N HIS A 559 25.21 29.05 -6.97
CA HIS A 559 26.27 29.37 -6.03
C HIS A 559 27.67 29.27 -6.67
N VAL A 560 27.97 28.19 -7.39
CA VAL A 560 29.26 28.00 -8.08
C VAL A 560 29.49 29.09 -9.14
N ARG A 561 28.47 29.39 -9.95
CA ARG A 561 28.53 30.47 -10.94
C ARG A 561 28.84 31.82 -10.30
N MET A 562 28.14 32.16 -9.22
CA MET A 562 28.36 33.41 -8.51
C MET A 562 29.72 33.48 -7.85
N ARG A 563 30.18 32.40 -7.20
CA ARG A 563 31.51 32.34 -6.57
C ARG A 563 32.62 32.55 -7.59
N TYR A 564 32.57 31.82 -8.71
CA TYR A 564 33.66 31.82 -9.70
C TYR A 564 33.49 32.86 -10.83
N GLY A 565 32.39 33.62 -10.85
CA GLY A 565 32.17 34.66 -11.86
C GLY A 565 31.97 34.09 -13.26
N ILE A 566 31.31 32.94 -13.34
CA ILE A 566 30.95 32.31 -14.61
C ILE A 566 29.72 33.06 -15.12
N THR A 567 29.90 33.89 -16.14
CA THR A 567 28.78 34.53 -16.84
C THR A 567 27.92 33.44 -17.47
N THR A 568 26.61 33.49 -17.23
CA THR A 568 25.65 32.74 -18.03
C THR A 568 25.86 33.13 -19.48
N GLU A 569 26.18 32.18 -20.36
CA GLU A 569 25.65 32.28 -21.71
C GLU A 569 24.13 32.42 -21.52
N GLU A 570 23.62 33.61 -21.81
CA GLU A 570 22.19 33.81 -21.99
C GLU A 570 21.76 32.75 -22.99
N ASN A 571 20.94 31.79 -22.56
CA ASN A 571 20.23 30.93 -23.50
C ASN A 571 19.49 31.86 -24.47
N PRO A 572 19.71 31.77 -25.79
CA PRO A 572 18.94 32.51 -26.78
C PRO A 572 17.45 32.14 -26.74
#